data_AF-A0A959FJK1-F1
#
_entry.id   AF-A0A959FJK1-F1
#
_cell.length_a   1.000
_cell.length_b   1.000
_cell.length_c   1.000
_cell.angle_alpha   90.00
_cell.angle_beta   90.00
_cell.angle_gamma   90.00
#
_symmetry.space_group_name_H-M   'P 1'
#
loop_
_entity.id
_entity.type
_entity.pdbx_description
1 polymer ?
#
loop_
_entity_poly.entity_id
_entity_poly.type
_entity_poly.pdbx_seq_one_letter_code
_entity_poly.pdbx_strand_id
1 'polypeptide(L)'
;ILYPVLADKLNGARIVPGKHTRVEGVDQCDKAIHVDQNPIGRTPRSNPATYTGVWDKIRTLFAKTPEAQVRGYGPGRFSFNVKGGRCEACHGDGTLKIEMNFLPDVYVDCEECHGQRYNRETLEVKYNGKSVADVLNMPIEEAAQFFKAYPSISRYLDTLVQVGLGYIRLGQPAPTLSGGESRRVKLATELQRRSTGKTVYIL
;
A
#
# COMPACT_ATOMS: atom_id res chain seq x y z
N ILE A 1 -21.58 18.24 -4.32
CA ILE A 1 -21.63 19.67 -3.89
C ILE A 1 -20.67 19.91 -2.73
N LEU A 2 -20.88 19.25 -1.57
CA LEU A 2 -20.08 19.49 -0.36
C LEU A 2 -18.57 19.31 -0.55
N TYR A 3 -18.13 18.16 -1.09
CA TYR A 3 -16.70 17.91 -1.30
C TYR A 3 -16.02 18.97 -2.18
N PRO A 4 -16.51 19.30 -3.40
CA PRO A 4 -15.94 20.38 -4.20
C PRO A 4 -15.81 21.71 -3.46
N VAL A 5 -16.82 22.12 -2.69
CA VAL A 5 -16.78 23.38 -1.90
C VAL A 5 -15.69 23.31 -0.83
N LEU A 6 -15.64 22.23 -0.05
CA LEU A 6 -14.66 22.09 1.03
C LEU A 6 -13.25 21.88 0.47
N ALA A 7 -13.08 21.15 -0.62
CA ALA A 7 -11.79 20.94 -1.26
C ALA A 7 -11.23 22.26 -1.83
N ASP A 8 -12.07 23.09 -2.45
CA ASP A 8 -11.68 24.42 -2.93
C ASP A 8 -11.28 25.34 -1.78
N LYS A 9 -12.13 25.45 -0.75
CA LYS A 9 -11.92 26.37 0.37
C LYS A 9 -10.84 25.94 1.37
N LEU A 10 -10.71 24.64 1.64
CA LEU A 10 -9.81 24.12 2.70
C LEU A 10 -8.51 23.55 2.14
N ASN A 11 -8.56 22.88 0.99
CA ASN A 11 -7.39 22.20 0.42
C ASN A 11 -6.75 22.97 -0.75
N GLY A 12 -7.36 24.07 -1.20
CA GLY A 12 -6.92 24.83 -2.38
C GLY A 12 -7.16 24.11 -3.71
N ALA A 13 -8.13 23.19 -3.77
CA ALA A 13 -8.43 22.43 -4.98
C ALA A 13 -9.24 23.27 -5.98
N ARG A 14 -8.81 23.36 -7.24
CA ARG A 14 -9.54 24.11 -8.28
C ARG A 14 -10.70 23.30 -8.86
N ILE A 15 -11.70 22.99 -8.05
CA ILE A 15 -12.88 22.21 -8.45
C ILE A 15 -14.11 23.11 -8.40
N VAL A 16 -14.79 23.29 -9.53
CA VAL A 16 -16.02 24.08 -9.59
C VAL A 16 -17.16 23.30 -8.91
N PRO A 17 -17.76 23.81 -7.82
CA PRO A 17 -18.87 23.12 -7.18
C PRO A 17 -20.13 23.18 -8.05
N GLY A 18 -20.94 22.12 -8.02
CA GLY A 18 -22.27 22.13 -8.63
C GLY A 18 -23.19 23.19 -7.99
N LYS A 19 -24.27 23.56 -8.70
CA LYS A 19 -25.23 24.59 -8.27
C LYS A 19 -25.77 24.33 -6.86
N HIS A 20 -25.67 25.32 -5.98
CA HIS A 20 -26.14 25.28 -4.59
C HIS A 20 -26.39 26.70 -4.07
N THR A 21 -27.12 26.83 -2.95
CA THR A 21 -27.44 28.15 -2.36
C THR A 21 -26.29 28.67 -1.49
N ARG A 22 -25.87 27.90 -0.49
CA ARG A 22 -24.75 28.24 0.41
C ARG A 22 -24.22 27.00 1.14
N VAL A 23 -22.99 27.07 1.64
CA VAL A 23 -22.36 26.10 2.55
C VAL A 23 -21.77 26.90 3.71
N GLU A 24 -22.24 26.63 4.92
CA GLU A 24 -21.88 27.31 6.17
C GLU A 24 -21.03 26.39 7.07
N GLY A 25 -20.31 26.96 8.05
CA GLY A 25 -19.49 26.20 9.01
C GLY A 25 -18.15 25.70 8.46
N VAL A 26 -17.69 26.23 7.31
CA VAL A 26 -16.42 25.84 6.69
C VAL A 26 -15.23 26.16 7.60
N ASP A 27 -15.33 27.22 8.40
CA ASP A 27 -14.37 27.67 9.41
C ASP A 27 -14.17 26.68 10.58
N GLN A 28 -15.09 25.73 10.77
CA GLN A 28 -14.96 24.67 11.79
C GLN A 28 -14.03 23.54 11.34
N CYS A 29 -13.67 23.50 10.06
CA CYS A 29 -12.88 22.45 9.45
C CYS A 29 -11.59 23.04 8.87
N ASP A 30 -10.52 22.26 8.84
CA ASP A 30 -9.22 22.66 8.26
C ASP A 30 -8.83 21.84 7.03
N LYS A 31 -9.44 20.67 6.85
CA LYS A 31 -9.15 19.76 5.74
C LYS A 31 -10.38 18.95 5.35
N ALA A 32 -10.58 18.74 4.06
CA ALA A 32 -11.55 17.78 3.54
C ALA A 32 -10.85 16.62 2.83
N ILE A 33 -11.27 15.38 3.07
CA ILE A 33 -10.70 14.20 2.42
C ILE A 33 -11.83 13.44 1.77
N HIS A 34 -11.73 13.23 0.46
CA HIS A 34 -12.62 12.35 -0.26
C HIS A 34 -11.99 10.97 -0.39
N VAL A 35 -12.69 9.96 0.12
CA VAL A 35 -12.26 8.56 0.09
C VAL A 35 -13.18 7.78 -0.87
N ASP A 36 -12.85 7.84 -2.15
CA ASP A 36 -13.58 7.13 -3.20
C ASP A 36 -13.24 5.62 -3.26
N GLN A 37 -13.93 4.90 -4.15
CA GLN A 37 -13.66 3.48 -4.46
C GLN A 37 -12.71 3.26 -5.62
N ASN A 38 -12.10 4.32 -6.16
CA ASN A 38 -11.16 4.15 -7.28
C ASN A 38 -9.97 3.29 -6.84
N PRO A 39 -9.39 2.47 -7.73
CA PRO A 39 -8.24 1.63 -7.38
C PRO A 39 -7.10 2.44 -6.76
N ILE A 40 -6.43 1.88 -5.76
CA ILE A 40 -5.25 2.51 -5.12
C ILE A 40 -4.04 2.57 -6.07
N GLY A 41 -4.04 1.76 -7.12
CA GLY A 41 -3.08 1.78 -8.21
C GLY A 41 -3.53 0.90 -9.36
N ARG A 42 -2.95 1.12 -10.54
CA ARG A 42 -3.30 0.39 -11.78
C ARG A 42 -2.36 -0.76 -12.11
N THR A 43 -1.29 -0.93 -11.35
CA THR A 43 -0.25 -1.95 -11.61
C THR A 43 -0.05 -2.86 -10.41
N PRO A 44 0.48 -4.09 -10.60
CA PRO A 44 0.80 -5.01 -9.52
C PRO A 44 1.85 -4.51 -8.50
N ARG A 45 2.54 -3.41 -8.83
CA ARG A 45 3.51 -2.73 -7.95
C ARG A 45 2.85 -1.96 -6.81
N SER A 46 1.61 -1.53 -7.01
CA SER A 46 0.81 -0.95 -5.96
C SER A 46 0.13 -2.06 -5.17
N ASN A 47 0.19 -2.00 -3.85
CA ASN A 47 -0.46 -2.92 -2.92
C ASN A 47 -0.70 -2.21 -1.58
N PRO A 48 -1.41 -2.81 -0.61
CA PRO A 48 -1.65 -2.19 0.69
C PRO A 48 -0.36 -1.75 1.40
N ALA A 49 0.72 -2.53 1.29
CA ALA A 49 2.00 -2.21 1.92
C ALA A 49 2.66 -0.93 1.35
N THR A 50 2.69 -0.82 0.02
CA THR A 50 3.30 0.33 -0.66
C THR A 50 2.43 1.57 -0.56
N TYR A 51 1.11 1.41 -0.67
CA TYR A 51 0.17 2.54 -0.61
C TYR A 51 0.14 3.22 0.76
N THR A 52 0.14 2.43 1.84
CA THR A 52 0.21 2.98 3.20
C THR A 52 1.60 3.49 3.58
N GLY A 53 2.64 3.17 2.80
CA GLY A 53 4.03 3.50 3.10
C GLY A 53 4.67 2.62 4.19
N VAL A 54 3.96 1.62 4.72
CA VAL A 54 4.53 0.69 5.72
C VAL A 54 5.67 -0.14 5.14
N TRP A 55 5.64 -0.40 3.82
CA TRP A 55 6.67 -1.19 3.15
C TRP A 55 8.08 -0.61 3.32
N ASP A 56 8.23 0.72 3.32
CA ASP A 56 9.52 1.37 3.49
C ASP A 56 10.15 1.08 4.86
N LYS A 57 9.30 1.01 5.89
CA LYS A 57 9.72 0.67 7.26
C LYS A 57 10.13 -0.80 7.35
N ILE A 58 9.37 -1.69 6.73
CA ILE A 58 9.70 -3.11 6.66
C ILE A 58 11.02 -3.33 5.92
N ARG A 59 11.22 -2.71 4.76
CA ARG A 59 12.50 -2.79 4.02
C ARG A 59 13.68 -2.29 4.83
N THR A 60 13.48 -1.21 5.58
CA THR A 60 14.51 -0.67 6.49
C THR A 60 14.82 -1.63 7.63
N LEU A 61 13.83 -2.35 8.14
CA LEU A 61 14.03 -3.40 9.15
C LEU A 61 14.82 -4.60 8.57
N PHE A 62 14.46 -5.08 7.37
CA PHE A 62 15.18 -6.17 6.71
C PHE A 62 16.65 -5.80 6.41
N ALA A 63 16.91 -4.55 6.03
CA ALA A 63 18.28 -4.07 5.84
C ALA A 63 19.12 -4.10 7.13
N LYS A 64 18.49 -4.13 8.32
CA LYS A 64 19.18 -4.18 9.60
C LYS A 64 19.46 -5.61 10.09
N THR A 65 19.03 -6.66 9.39
CA THR A 65 19.35 -8.03 9.82
C THR A 65 20.85 -8.31 9.67
N PRO A 66 21.44 -9.20 10.50
CA PRO A 66 22.86 -9.54 10.40
C PRO A 66 23.27 -10.01 9.01
N GLU A 67 22.45 -10.84 8.36
CA GLU A 67 22.71 -11.36 7.01
C GLU A 67 22.73 -10.25 5.96
N ALA A 68 21.80 -9.28 6.06
CA ALA A 68 21.76 -8.12 5.17
C ALA A 68 22.99 -7.23 5.39
N GLN A 69 23.38 -6.97 6.64
CA GLN A 69 24.53 -6.14 6.98
C GLN A 69 25.84 -6.74 6.48
N VAL A 70 26.07 -8.04 6.70
CA VAL A 70 27.26 -8.75 6.20
C VAL A 70 27.36 -8.70 4.67
N ARG A 71 26.23 -8.78 3.97
CA ARG A 71 26.16 -8.71 2.49
C ARG A 71 26.12 -7.27 1.94
N GLY A 72 26.13 -6.24 2.81
CA GLY A 72 26.04 -4.84 2.40
C GLY A 72 24.68 -4.45 1.79
N TYR A 73 23.61 -5.16 2.12
CA TYR A 73 22.27 -4.92 1.56
C TYR A 73 21.57 -3.76 2.27
N GLY A 74 21.37 -2.67 1.54
CA GLY A 74 20.51 -1.57 1.98
C GLY A 74 19.01 -1.82 1.74
N PRO A 75 18.12 -0.90 2.17
CA PRO A 75 16.67 -1.03 1.99
C PRO A 75 16.24 -1.15 0.52
N GLY A 76 17.06 -0.65 -0.41
CA GLY A 76 16.84 -0.78 -1.85
C GLY A 76 16.85 -2.24 -2.34
N ARG A 77 17.66 -3.11 -1.73
CA ARG A 77 17.69 -4.55 -2.07
C ARG A 77 16.32 -5.20 -1.88
N PHE A 78 15.59 -4.79 -0.84
CA PHE A 78 14.27 -5.31 -0.48
C PHE A 78 13.11 -4.59 -1.16
N SER A 79 13.38 -3.80 -2.20
CA SER A 79 12.35 -3.12 -2.99
C SER A 79 12.19 -3.82 -4.34
N PHE A 80 11.02 -4.41 -4.59
CA PHE A 80 10.68 -4.95 -5.91
C PHE A 80 10.59 -3.88 -7.01
N ASN A 81 10.58 -2.58 -6.65
CA ASN A 81 10.48 -1.49 -7.61
C ASN A 81 11.81 -1.06 -8.23
N VAL A 82 12.95 -1.46 -7.67
CA VAL A 82 14.29 -1.02 -8.11
C VAL A 82 15.17 -2.22 -8.44
N LYS A 83 16.12 -2.03 -9.35
CA LYS A 83 17.12 -3.05 -9.70
C LYS A 83 17.96 -3.44 -8.48
N GLY A 84 18.41 -4.68 -8.46
CA GLY A 84 19.34 -5.21 -7.43
C GLY A 84 18.81 -6.47 -6.77
N GLY A 85 17.70 -6.38 -6.02
CA GLY A 85 17.12 -7.55 -5.33
C GLY A 85 15.84 -8.10 -5.93
N ARG A 86 15.17 -7.34 -6.81
CA ARG A 86 13.97 -7.81 -7.52
C ARG A 86 14.31 -8.94 -8.50
N CYS A 87 13.30 -9.71 -8.88
CA CYS A 87 13.38 -10.60 -10.04
C CYS A 87 13.45 -9.76 -11.31
N GLU A 88 14.48 -9.97 -12.14
CA GLU A 88 14.65 -9.19 -13.37
C GLU A 88 13.77 -9.67 -14.52
N ALA A 89 13.36 -10.94 -14.58
CA ALA A 89 12.46 -11.42 -15.63
C ALA A 89 11.06 -10.79 -15.60
N CYS A 90 10.48 -10.60 -14.41
CA CYS A 90 9.21 -9.88 -14.26
C CYS A 90 9.40 -8.43 -13.81
N HIS A 91 10.64 -7.94 -13.76
CA HIS A 91 10.99 -6.62 -13.22
C HIS A 91 10.38 -6.30 -11.83
N GLY A 92 10.12 -7.33 -11.00
CA GLY A 92 9.54 -7.21 -9.67
C GLY A 92 8.01 -7.19 -9.60
N ASP A 93 7.31 -7.37 -10.71
CA ASP A 93 5.84 -7.43 -10.71
C ASP A 93 5.34 -8.76 -10.12
N GLY A 94 6.14 -9.82 -10.22
CA GLY A 94 5.79 -11.19 -9.80
C GLY A 94 4.90 -11.93 -10.80
N THR A 95 4.26 -11.19 -11.70
CA THR A 95 3.47 -11.71 -12.80
C THR A 95 3.99 -11.17 -14.14
N LEU A 96 3.69 -11.88 -15.21
CA LEU A 96 3.89 -11.45 -16.59
C LEU A 96 2.53 -11.15 -17.21
N LYS A 97 2.44 -10.02 -17.91
CA LYS A 97 1.25 -9.60 -18.62
C LYS A 97 1.27 -10.20 -20.03
N ILE A 98 0.27 -11.01 -20.35
CA ILE A 98 0.07 -11.56 -21.70
C ILE A 98 -1.02 -10.72 -22.36
N GLU A 99 -0.62 -9.98 -23.40
CA GLU A 99 -1.55 -9.18 -24.19
C GLU A 99 -2.31 -10.06 -25.18
N MET A 100 -3.63 -9.91 -25.19
CA MET A 100 -4.53 -10.67 -26.02
C MET A 100 -5.29 -9.70 -26.94
N ASN A 101 -5.37 -9.99 -28.24
CA ASN A 101 -5.92 -9.05 -29.22
C ASN A 101 -7.41 -8.70 -29.02
N PHE A 102 -8.18 -9.59 -28.39
CA PHE A 102 -9.64 -9.47 -28.27
C PHE A 102 -10.18 -9.77 -26.87
N LEU A 103 -9.31 -10.16 -25.94
CA LEU A 103 -9.67 -10.52 -24.58
C LEU A 103 -8.93 -9.60 -23.60
N PRO A 104 -9.45 -9.42 -22.38
CA PRO A 104 -8.70 -8.75 -21.33
C PRO A 104 -7.33 -9.40 -21.12
N ASP A 105 -6.34 -8.56 -20.84
CA ASP A 105 -4.98 -9.01 -20.55
C ASP A 105 -4.98 -10.03 -19.40
N VAL A 106 -4.21 -11.10 -19.58
CA VAL A 106 -4.07 -12.15 -18.57
C VAL A 106 -2.75 -11.97 -17.83
N TYR A 107 -2.78 -12.14 -16.51
CA TYR A 107 -1.59 -12.13 -15.67
C TYR A 107 -1.26 -13.57 -15.28
N VAL A 108 -0.06 -14.03 -15.67
CA VAL A 108 0.46 -15.34 -15.27
C VAL A 108 1.60 -15.14 -14.27
N ASP A 109 1.77 -16.06 -13.33
CA ASP A 109 2.88 -15.99 -12.40
C ASP A 109 4.22 -16.10 -13.15
N CYS A 110 5.19 -15.29 -12.74
CA CYS A 110 6.53 -15.33 -13.31
C CYS A 110 7.18 -16.70 -13.03
N GLU A 111 7.66 -17.37 -14.08
CA GLU A 111 8.25 -18.71 -13.97
C GLU A 111 9.58 -18.72 -13.20
N GLU A 112 10.32 -17.60 -13.16
CA GLU A 112 11.61 -17.54 -12.45
C GLU A 112 11.47 -17.35 -10.94
N CYS A 113 10.53 -16.50 -10.51
CA CYS A 113 10.35 -16.18 -9.09
C CYS A 113 9.07 -16.76 -8.49
N HIS A 114 8.24 -17.43 -9.29
CA HIS A 114 6.96 -18.02 -8.88
C HIS A 114 6.10 -17.04 -8.06
N GLY A 115 5.99 -15.80 -8.54
CA GLY A 115 5.22 -14.74 -7.87
C GLY A 115 5.92 -14.04 -6.70
N GLN A 116 7.13 -14.46 -6.30
CA GLN A 116 7.82 -13.92 -5.12
C GLN A 116 8.44 -12.54 -5.33
N ARG A 117 8.55 -12.05 -6.57
CA ARG A 117 9.05 -10.71 -6.96
C ARG A 117 10.53 -10.43 -6.73
N TYR A 118 11.28 -11.32 -6.08
CA TYR A 118 12.69 -11.15 -5.72
C TYR A 118 13.56 -12.25 -6.29
N ASN A 119 14.86 -11.97 -6.42
CA ASN A 119 15.86 -12.99 -6.71
C ASN A 119 16.17 -13.84 -5.46
N ARG A 120 16.75 -15.02 -5.69
CA ARG A 120 17.04 -16.01 -4.65
C ARG A 120 17.91 -15.44 -3.52
N GLU A 121 18.94 -14.66 -3.87
CA GLU A 121 19.89 -14.11 -2.89
C GLU A 121 19.24 -13.11 -1.92
N THR A 122 18.16 -12.45 -2.36
CA THR A 122 17.38 -11.53 -1.50
C THR A 122 16.46 -12.31 -0.56
N LEU A 123 15.90 -13.43 -1.03
CA LEU A 123 14.99 -14.28 -0.27
C LEU A 123 15.68 -15.11 0.83
N GLU A 124 16.98 -15.30 0.72
CA GLU A 124 17.80 -15.89 1.77
C GLU A 124 17.85 -15.04 3.05
N VAL A 125 17.67 -13.73 2.93
CA VAL A 125 17.63 -12.85 4.10
C VAL A 125 16.27 -12.99 4.79
N LYS A 126 16.31 -13.42 6.04
CA LYS A 126 15.11 -13.68 6.84
C LYS A 126 15.10 -12.80 8.08
N TYR A 127 13.92 -12.31 8.42
CA TYR A 127 13.62 -11.71 9.71
C TYR A 127 12.65 -12.65 10.44
N ASN A 128 12.99 -13.09 11.65
CA ASN A 128 12.22 -14.09 12.41
C ASN A 128 11.78 -15.31 11.56
N GLY A 129 12.70 -15.83 10.73
CA GLY A 129 12.46 -16.99 9.87
C GLY A 129 11.66 -16.73 8.59
N LYS A 130 11.26 -15.48 8.31
CA LYS A 130 10.45 -15.08 7.15
C LYS A 130 11.21 -14.15 6.22
N SER A 131 11.19 -14.43 4.92
CA SER A 131 11.73 -13.56 3.88
C SER A 131 10.80 -12.36 3.59
N VAL A 132 11.27 -11.42 2.79
CA VAL A 132 10.43 -10.29 2.32
C VAL A 132 9.24 -10.74 1.48
N ALA A 133 9.37 -11.83 0.72
CA ALA A 133 8.25 -12.38 -0.04
C ALA A 133 7.23 -13.03 0.90
N ASP A 134 7.69 -13.73 1.94
CA ASP A 134 6.79 -14.32 2.95
C ASP A 134 5.97 -13.23 3.65
N VAL A 135 6.62 -12.13 4.03
CA VAL A 135 5.95 -10.98 4.67
C VAL A 135 4.91 -10.33 3.74
N LEU A 136 5.20 -10.18 2.45
CA LEU A 136 4.22 -9.69 1.48
C LEU A 136 3.05 -10.67 1.28
N ASN A 137 3.28 -11.96 1.50
CA ASN A 137 2.26 -12.99 1.33
C ASN A 137 1.37 -13.21 2.56
N MET A 138 1.74 -12.66 3.73
CA MET A 138 0.94 -12.76 4.96
C MET A 138 -0.39 -11.99 4.84
N PRO A 139 -1.49 -12.52 5.39
CA PRO A 139 -2.64 -11.71 5.76
C PRO A 139 -2.21 -10.55 6.64
N ILE A 140 -2.84 -9.38 6.48
CA ILE A 140 -2.48 -8.17 7.24
C ILE A 140 -2.60 -8.40 8.74
N GLU A 141 -3.57 -9.19 9.19
CA GLU A 141 -3.74 -9.54 10.62
C GLU A 141 -2.56 -10.34 11.16
N GLU A 142 -2.06 -11.32 10.40
CA GLU A 142 -0.85 -12.08 10.75
C GLU A 142 0.37 -11.16 10.78
N ALA A 143 0.51 -10.29 9.77
CA ALA A 143 1.61 -9.33 9.71
C ALA A 143 1.59 -8.35 10.90
N ALA A 144 0.40 -7.91 11.34
CA ALA A 144 0.24 -7.04 12.50
C ALA A 144 0.80 -7.68 13.77
N GLN A 145 0.49 -8.97 14.00
CA GLN A 145 1.05 -9.71 15.12
C GLN A 145 2.55 -9.98 14.97
N PHE A 146 2.99 -10.33 13.76
CA PHE A 146 4.39 -10.60 13.46
C PHE A 146 5.29 -9.37 13.75
N PHE A 147 4.79 -8.16 13.48
CA PHE A 147 5.50 -6.90 13.75
C PHE A 147 5.08 -6.20 15.04
N LYS A 148 4.39 -6.88 15.97
CA LYS A 148 3.89 -6.27 17.22
C LYS A 148 4.98 -5.58 18.05
N ALA A 149 6.20 -6.12 18.04
CA ALA A 149 7.36 -5.54 18.74
C ALA A 149 7.90 -4.25 18.09
N TYR A 150 7.41 -3.87 16.91
CA TYR A 150 7.82 -2.70 16.14
C TYR A 150 6.65 -1.73 15.95
N PRO A 151 6.36 -0.85 16.93
CA PRO A 151 5.22 0.07 16.88
C PRO A 151 5.15 0.96 15.64
N SER A 152 6.30 1.28 15.05
CA SER A 152 6.38 2.06 13.82
C SER A 152 5.79 1.33 12.59
N ILE A 153 5.73 -0.01 12.64
CA ILE A 153 5.15 -0.88 11.60
C ILE A 153 3.76 -1.34 12.05
N SER A 154 3.62 -1.92 13.25
CA SER A 154 2.36 -2.52 13.70
C SER A 154 1.21 -1.52 13.71
N ARG A 155 1.44 -0.25 14.10
CA ARG A 155 0.41 0.80 14.04
C ARG A 155 -0.23 0.94 12.65
N TYR A 156 0.54 0.78 11.58
CA TYR A 156 0.02 0.86 10.22
C TYR A 156 -0.90 -0.33 9.92
N LEU A 157 -0.44 -1.52 10.30
CA LEU A 157 -1.14 -2.79 10.08
C LEU A 157 -2.40 -2.88 10.94
N ASP A 158 -2.34 -2.48 12.21
CA ASP A 158 -3.49 -2.40 13.12
C ASP A 158 -4.59 -1.50 12.56
N THR A 159 -4.22 -0.37 11.95
CA THR A 159 -5.20 0.52 11.31
C THR A 159 -5.90 -0.18 10.14
N LEU A 160 -5.16 -0.94 9.33
CA LEU A 160 -5.74 -1.75 8.23
C LEU A 160 -6.66 -2.86 8.77
N VAL A 161 -6.28 -3.52 9.88
CA VAL A 161 -7.12 -4.52 10.54
C VAL A 161 -8.42 -3.89 11.06
N GLN A 162 -8.34 -2.72 11.72
CA GLN A 162 -9.50 -2.02 12.28
C GLN A 162 -10.54 -1.61 11.24
N VAL A 163 -10.10 -1.29 10.01
CA VAL A 163 -11.04 -1.03 8.89
C VAL A 163 -11.55 -2.32 8.22
N GLY A 164 -11.20 -3.50 8.75
CA GLY A 164 -11.68 -4.80 8.29
C GLY A 164 -10.91 -5.37 7.09
N LEU A 165 -9.63 -5.03 6.93
CA LEU A 165 -8.75 -5.57 5.88
C LEU A 165 -7.79 -6.65 6.40
N GLY A 166 -8.01 -7.21 7.59
CA GLY A 166 -7.11 -8.22 8.18
C GLY A 166 -6.88 -9.45 7.29
N TYR A 167 -7.88 -9.84 6.49
CA TYR A 167 -7.86 -11.06 5.66
C TYR A 167 -7.10 -10.93 4.34
N ILE A 168 -6.92 -9.72 3.80
CA ILE A 168 -6.18 -9.55 2.54
C ILE A 168 -4.68 -9.66 2.79
N ARG A 169 -3.93 -10.04 1.76
CA ARG A 169 -2.47 -10.13 1.86
C ARG A 169 -1.84 -8.75 1.81
N LEU A 170 -0.77 -8.54 2.58
CA LEU A 170 -0.06 -7.26 2.65
C LEU A 170 0.46 -6.80 1.27
N GLY A 171 0.92 -7.73 0.45
CA GLY A 171 1.41 -7.54 -0.91
C GLY A 171 0.37 -7.74 -2.03
N GLN A 172 -0.92 -7.88 -1.70
CA GLN A 172 -1.97 -8.14 -2.69
C GLN A 172 -1.98 -7.05 -3.79
N PRO A 173 -1.85 -7.42 -5.08
CA PRO A 173 -1.85 -6.45 -6.17
C PRO A 173 -3.07 -5.53 -6.15
N ALA A 174 -2.86 -4.22 -6.30
CA ALA A 174 -3.95 -3.24 -6.32
C ALA A 174 -5.05 -3.51 -7.37
N PRO A 175 -4.75 -3.99 -8.59
CA PRO A 175 -5.78 -4.31 -9.58
C PRO A 175 -6.72 -5.45 -9.16
N THR A 176 -6.33 -6.29 -8.19
CA THR A 176 -7.16 -7.40 -7.70
C THR A 176 -7.99 -7.04 -6.47
N LEU A 177 -7.87 -5.81 -5.96
CA LEU A 177 -8.69 -5.31 -4.88
C LEU A 177 -10.05 -4.84 -5.40
N SER A 178 -11.11 -5.17 -4.68
CA SER A 178 -12.43 -4.57 -4.89
C SER A 178 -12.40 -3.06 -4.64
N GLY A 179 -13.41 -2.35 -5.16
CA GLY A 179 -13.58 -0.92 -4.89
C GLY A 179 -13.75 -0.62 -3.39
N GLY A 180 -14.45 -1.50 -2.66
CA GLY A 180 -14.62 -1.40 -1.21
C GLY A 180 -13.33 -1.64 -0.42
N GLU A 181 -12.46 -2.56 -0.86
CA GLU A 181 -11.13 -2.75 -0.27
C GLU A 181 -10.23 -1.55 -0.56
N SER A 182 -10.22 -1.07 -1.81
CA SER A 182 -9.45 0.11 -2.21
C SER A 182 -9.84 1.33 -1.37
N ARG A 183 -11.14 1.60 -1.21
CA ARG A 183 -11.64 2.67 -0.34
C ARG A 183 -11.13 2.54 1.10
N ARG A 184 -11.18 1.33 1.67
CA ARG A 184 -10.74 1.08 3.04
C ARG A 184 -9.22 1.24 3.22
N VAL A 185 -8.41 0.86 2.22
CA VAL A 185 -6.96 1.12 2.24
C VAL A 185 -6.68 2.63 2.26
N LYS A 186 -7.40 3.41 1.44
CA LYS A 186 -7.28 4.89 1.44
C LYS A 186 -7.68 5.49 2.79
N LEU A 187 -8.80 5.04 3.35
CA LEU A 187 -9.25 5.49 4.66
C LEU A 187 -8.22 5.18 5.75
N ALA A 188 -7.70 3.94 5.81
CA ALA A 188 -6.67 3.55 6.77
C ALA A 188 -5.41 4.43 6.65
N THR A 189 -5.01 4.76 5.42
CA THR A 189 -3.85 5.63 5.16
C THR A 189 -4.04 7.03 5.72
N GLU A 190 -5.25 7.59 5.61
CA GLU A 190 -5.53 8.92 6.18
C GLU A 190 -5.69 8.89 7.70
N LEU A 191 -6.28 7.82 8.27
CA LEU A 191 -6.39 7.62 9.72
C LEU A 191 -5.03 7.47 10.42
N GLN A 192 -3.99 7.05 9.70
CA GLN A 192 -2.62 6.99 10.22
C GLN A 192 -1.99 8.37 10.44
N ARG A 193 -2.47 9.41 9.72
CA ARG A 193 -1.95 10.77 9.87
C ARG A 193 -2.39 11.36 11.21
N ARG A 194 -1.59 12.29 11.75
CA ARG A 194 -1.99 13.02 12.97
C ARG A 194 -3.25 13.81 12.67
N SER A 195 -4.32 13.52 13.42
CA SER A 195 -5.56 14.27 13.34
C SER A 195 -5.38 15.64 13.98
N THR A 196 -5.89 16.67 13.31
CA THR A 196 -6.08 18.02 13.87
C THR A 196 -7.42 18.12 14.63
N GLY A 197 -8.26 17.09 14.55
CA GLY A 197 -9.63 17.09 15.07
C GLY A 197 -10.64 17.83 14.19
N LYS A 198 -10.20 18.44 13.08
CA LYS A 198 -11.02 19.31 12.22
C LYS A 198 -11.08 18.85 10.75
N THR A 199 -10.78 17.56 10.52
CA THR A 199 -10.82 16.95 9.19
C THR A 199 -12.19 16.34 8.90
N VAL A 200 -12.79 16.71 7.76
CA VAL A 200 -14.02 16.10 7.25
C VAL A 200 -13.68 14.98 6.29
N TYR A 201 -14.16 13.78 6.56
CA TYR A 201 -14.05 12.63 5.67
C TYR A 201 -15.36 12.45 4.90
N ILE A 202 -15.29 12.41 3.57
CA ILE A 202 -16.42 12.18 2.67
C ILE A 202 -16.17 10.86 1.96
N LEU A 203 -17.06 9.89 2.14
CA LEU A 203 -16.96 8.54 1.59
C LEU A 203 -17.73 8.38 0.29
#